data_AF-Q9D7R3-F1
#
_entry.id   AF-Q9D7R3-F1
#
_cell.length_a   1.000
_cell.length_b   1.000
_cell.length_c   1.000
_cell.angle_alpha   90.00
_cell.angle_beta   90.00
_cell.angle_gamma   90.00
#
_symmetry.space_group_name_H-M   'P 1'
#
loop_
_entity.id
_entity.type
_entity.pdbx_description
1 polymer ?
#
loop_
_entity_poly.entity_id
_entity_poly.type
_entity_poly.pdbx_seq_one_letter_code
_entity_poly.pdbx_strand_id
1 'polypeptide(L)'
;MAKYDLPGIIDFIVNKTGQEKLYFIGHSLGTTIGFVAFSTMPELAQRIKMNFALGPVISFKYPTSVFTNLFLLPKSIIKLVFGTKGVLLEDKNARMSFITFCNQKLLQPLCSEFMSLWAGFNKKNMNMSRLDVYMAHAPTGSSIQNMLHIKQVPSLSQRVNSLLVSMTVKGLNPPSQHACL
;
A
#
# COMPACT_ATOMS: atom_id res chain seq x y z
N MET A 1 6.27 -10.82 0.78
CA MET A 1 6.27 -9.50 1.44
C MET A 1 6.44 -9.61 2.96
N ALA A 2 5.38 -9.63 3.79
CA ALA A 2 5.54 -9.50 5.25
C ALA A 2 6.44 -10.57 5.90
N LYS A 3 6.30 -11.84 5.50
CA LYS A 3 7.01 -12.98 6.11
C LYS A 3 8.49 -13.10 5.69
N TYR A 4 8.88 -12.57 4.53
CA TYR A 4 10.19 -12.88 3.93
C TYR A 4 10.94 -11.61 3.56
N ASP A 5 10.34 -10.76 2.74
CA ASP A 5 10.96 -9.55 2.22
C ASP A 5 11.31 -8.58 3.35
N LEU A 6 10.36 -8.30 4.26
CA LEU A 6 10.57 -7.31 5.31
C LEU A 6 11.63 -7.74 6.35
N PRO A 7 11.63 -8.98 6.88
CA PRO A 7 12.74 -9.48 7.69
C PRO A 7 14.09 -9.39 6.97
N GLY A 8 14.17 -9.88 5.73
CA GLY A 8 15.42 -9.86 4.97
C GLY A 8 15.97 -8.46 4.74
N ILE A 9 15.09 -7.49 4.46
CA ILE A 9 15.48 -6.07 4.30
C ILE A 9 15.96 -5.48 5.63
N ILE A 10 15.22 -5.69 6.72
CA ILE A 10 15.58 -5.15 8.04
C ILE A 10 16.91 -5.75 8.51
N ASP A 11 17.07 -7.06 8.44
CA ASP A 11 18.29 -7.75 8.86
C ASP A 11 19.50 -7.29 8.03
N PHE A 12 19.31 -7.10 6.73
CA PHE A 12 20.35 -6.53 5.87
C PHE A 12 20.74 -5.11 6.31
N ILE A 13 19.77 -4.22 6.55
CA ILE A 13 20.04 -2.83 6.98
C ILE A 13 20.75 -2.82 8.34
N VAL A 14 20.28 -3.60 9.30
CA VAL A 14 20.88 -3.72 10.64
C VAL A 14 22.33 -4.21 10.52
N ASN A 15 22.58 -5.29 9.77
CA ASN A 15 23.92 -5.82 9.58
C ASN A 15 24.84 -4.84 8.87
N LYS A 16 24.32 -4.05 7.92
CA LYS A 16 25.12 -3.11 7.14
C LYS A 16 25.44 -1.83 7.91
N THR A 17 24.53 -1.37 8.76
CA THR A 17 24.64 -0.08 9.47
C THR A 17 25.11 -0.21 10.91
N GLY A 18 25.00 -1.40 11.51
CA GLY A 18 25.25 -1.64 12.93
C GLY A 18 24.16 -1.07 13.86
N GLN A 19 23.10 -0.47 13.31
CA GLN A 19 22.00 0.07 14.12
C GLN A 19 21.10 -1.06 14.63
N GLU A 20 20.89 -1.12 15.94
CA GLU A 20 20.04 -2.17 16.54
C GLU A 20 18.55 -2.01 16.20
N LYS A 21 18.10 -0.76 16.02
CA LYS A 21 16.69 -0.42 15.81
C LYS A 21 16.51 0.59 14.68
N LEU A 22 15.41 0.44 13.94
CA LEU A 22 15.05 1.26 12.79
C LEU A 22 13.70 1.94 12.99
N TYR A 23 13.46 3.02 12.27
CA TYR A 23 12.12 3.57 12.08
C TYR A 23 11.51 2.97 10.81
N PHE A 24 10.31 2.41 10.91
CA PHE A 24 9.59 1.87 9.76
C PHE A 24 8.47 2.84 9.37
N ILE A 25 8.42 3.23 8.09
CA ILE A 25 7.35 4.06 7.54
C ILE A 25 6.69 3.28 6.41
N GLY A 26 5.44 2.88 6.62
CA GLY A 26 4.63 2.21 5.62
C GLY A 26 3.59 3.15 5.01
N HIS A 27 3.36 3.04 3.70
CA HIS A 27 2.26 3.71 3.01
C HIS A 27 1.33 2.69 2.34
N SER A 28 0.01 2.87 2.44
CA SER A 28 -0.99 1.98 1.83
C SER A 28 -0.73 0.50 2.17
N LEU A 29 -0.53 -0.38 1.19
CA LEU A 29 -0.20 -1.80 1.40
C LEU A 29 1.08 -2.02 2.25
N GLY A 30 2.03 -1.08 2.23
CA GLY A 30 3.20 -1.11 3.10
C GLY A 30 2.86 -1.13 4.59
N THR A 31 1.75 -0.49 4.98
CA THR A 31 1.24 -0.55 6.35
C THR A 31 0.75 -1.95 6.71
N THR A 32 0.02 -2.62 5.80
CA THR A 32 -0.44 -4.01 5.97
C THR A 32 0.76 -4.95 6.16
N ILE A 33 1.81 -4.77 5.35
CA ILE A 33 3.04 -5.56 5.44
C ILE A 33 3.68 -5.39 6.83
N GLY A 34 3.82 -4.16 7.30
CA GLY A 34 4.35 -3.86 8.64
C GLY A 34 3.47 -4.46 9.75
N PHE A 35 2.15 -4.26 9.70
CA PHE A 35 1.23 -4.81 10.70
C PHE A 35 1.29 -6.33 10.79
N VAL A 36 1.29 -7.04 9.65
CA VAL A 36 1.42 -8.50 9.64
C VAL A 36 2.78 -8.92 10.18
N ALA A 37 3.86 -8.29 9.72
CA ALA A 37 5.21 -8.67 10.14
C ALA A 37 5.44 -8.48 11.64
N PHE A 38 5.13 -7.30 12.17
CA PHE A 38 5.41 -6.96 13.56
C PHE A 38 4.44 -7.61 14.57
N SER A 39 3.26 -8.05 14.12
CA SER A 39 2.34 -8.82 14.98
C SER A 39 2.65 -10.32 15.00
N THR A 40 3.25 -10.87 13.93
CA THR A 40 3.55 -12.31 13.83
C THR A 40 5.01 -12.66 14.14
N MET A 41 5.92 -11.70 14.13
CA MET A 41 7.36 -11.90 14.37
C MET A 41 7.86 -10.93 15.45
N PRO A 42 7.72 -11.28 16.74
CA PRO A 42 8.09 -10.40 17.86
C PRO A 42 9.58 -9.99 17.84
N GLU A 43 10.47 -10.88 17.41
CA GLU A 43 11.91 -10.60 17.29
C GLU A 43 12.19 -9.48 16.28
N LEU A 44 11.49 -9.51 15.13
CA LEU A 44 11.58 -8.45 14.13
C LEU A 44 11.00 -7.14 14.67
N ALA A 45 9.88 -7.21 15.40
CA ALA A 45 9.25 -6.02 15.98
C ALA A 45 10.15 -5.31 16.99
N GLN A 46 11.01 -6.04 17.72
CA GLN A 46 11.99 -5.45 18.64
C GLN A 46 13.05 -4.60 17.94
N ARG A 47 13.31 -4.87 16.65
CA ARG A 47 14.20 -4.07 15.79
C ARG A 47 13.54 -2.78 15.28
N ILE A 48 12.26 -2.52 15.59
CA ILE A 48 11.56 -1.32 15.16
C ILE A 48 11.31 -0.39 16.35
N LYS A 49 11.87 0.82 16.29
CA LYS A 49 11.71 1.85 17.30
C LYS A 49 10.32 2.49 17.23
N MET A 50 9.83 2.76 16.02
CA MET A 50 8.49 3.28 15.79
C MET A 50 8.01 2.87 14.39
N ASN A 51 6.72 2.56 14.28
CA ASN A 51 6.04 2.21 13.05
C ASN A 51 5.08 3.37 12.66
N PHE A 52 5.42 4.11 11.62
CA PHE A 52 4.59 5.17 11.06
C PHE A 52 3.73 4.59 9.94
N ALA A 53 2.41 4.60 10.12
CA ALA A 53 1.46 4.06 9.14
C ALA A 53 0.71 5.20 8.41
N LEU A 54 1.08 5.46 7.16
CA LEU A 54 0.48 6.49 6.31
C LEU A 54 -0.61 5.88 5.43
N GLY A 55 -1.87 6.31 5.59
CA GLY A 55 -3.01 5.71 4.89
C GLY A 55 -3.15 4.21 5.22
N PRO A 56 -3.39 3.84 6.48
CA PRO A 56 -3.35 2.46 6.93
C PRO A 56 -4.43 1.59 6.28
N VAL A 57 -4.01 0.45 5.73
CA VAL A 57 -4.88 -0.53 5.09
C VAL A 57 -4.92 -1.78 5.97
N ILE A 58 -5.93 -1.84 6.83
CA ILE A 58 -6.11 -2.96 7.78
C ILE A 58 -7.27 -3.85 7.32
N SER A 59 -8.32 -3.25 6.76
CA SER A 59 -9.51 -3.99 6.31
C SER A 59 -10.12 -3.36 5.06
N PHE A 60 -10.64 -4.20 4.17
CA PHE A 60 -11.33 -3.80 2.94
C PHE A 60 -12.86 -3.91 3.06
N LYS A 61 -13.44 -3.70 4.25
CA LYS A 61 -14.89 -3.90 4.49
C LYS A 61 -15.78 -2.89 3.74
N TYR A 62 -15.36 -1.63 3.64
CA TYR A 62 -16.19 -0.55 3.06
C TYR A 62 -15.38 0.25 2.05
N PRO A 63 -14.99 -0.36 0.93
CA PRO A 63 -14.08 0.34 0.06
C PRO A 63 -14.90 1.20 -0.91
N THR A 64 -14.58 2.49 -0.99
CA THR A 64 -15.39 3.51 -1.68
C THR A 64 -14.87 3.85 -3.08
N SER A 65 -13.72 3.33 -3.49
CA SER A 65 -13.11 3.66 -4.78
C SER A 65 -13.49 2.67 -5.89
N VAL A 66 -13.50 3.13 -7.14
CA VAL A 66 -13.81 2.29 -8.31
C VAL A 66 -12.87 1.08 -8.42
N PHE A 67 -11.59 1.24 -8.07
CA PHE A 67 -10.64 0.12 -8.04
C PHE A 67 -11.02 -0.94 -7.02
N THR A 68 -11.70 -0.55 -5.94
CA THR A 68 -12.11 -1.52 -4.95
C THR A 68 -13.27 -2.40 -5.39
N ASN A 69 -14.08 -1.93 -6.33
CA ASN A 69 -15.07 -2.76 -7.03
C ASN A 69 -14.40 -3.84 -7.90
N LEU A 70 -13.17 -3.61 -8.39
CA LEU A 70 -12.42 -4.65 -9.10
C LEU A 70 -12.16 -5.86 -8.19
N PHE A 71 -11.91 -5.63 -6.91
CA PHE A 71 -11.76 -6.72 -5.94
C PHE A 71 -13.07 -7.45 -5.64
N LEU A 72 -14.24 -6.90 -5.99
CA LEU A 72 -15.52 -7.62 -5.85
C LEU A 72 -15.72 -8.67 -6.96
N LEU A 73 -15.05 -8.53 -8.11
CA LEU A 73 -15.19 -9.45 -9.24
C LEU A 73 -14.76 -10.90 -8.90
N PRO A 74 -15.39 -11.91 -9.52
CA PRO A 74 -14.97 -13.31 -9.40
C PRO A 74 -13.50 -13.52 -9.79
N LYS A 75 -12.84 -14.46 -9.12
CA LYS A 75 -11.43 -14.81 -9.38
C LYS A 75 -11.20 -15.21 -10.84
N SER A 76 -12.18 -15.85 -11.48
CA SER A 76 -12.15 -16.25 -12.89
C SER A 76 -12.08 -15.05 -13.83
N ILE A 77 -12.90 -14.02 -13.60
CA ILE A 77 -12.90 -12.78 -14.40
C ILE A 77 -11.57 -12.06 -14.25
N ILE A 78 -11.07 -11.94 -13.02
CA ILE A 78 -9.79 -11.30 -12.75
C ILE A 78 -8.65 -12.00 -13.51
N LYS A 79 -8.61 -13.35 -13.47
CA LYS A 79 -7.61 -14.12 -14.19
C LYS A 79 -7.77 -14.07 -15.70
N LEU A 80 -9.00 -13.94 -16.21
CA LEU A 80 -9.27 -13.78 -17.63
C LEU A 80 -8.74 -12.43 -18.14
N VAL A 81 -8.94 -11.35 -17.40
CA VAL A 81 -8.55 -9.99 -17.80
C VAL A 81 -7.05 -9.77 -17.65
N PHE A 82 -6.46 -10.18 -16.52
CA PHE A 82 -5.07 -9.85 -16.17
C PHE A 82 -4.10 -11.04 -16.26
N GLY A 83 -4.60 -12.23 -16.58
CA GLY A 83 -3.79 -13.46 -16.61
C GLY A 83 -3.51 -14.03 -15.22
N THR A 84 -2.45 -14.83 -15.12
CA THR A 84 -2.11 -15.59 -13.90
C THR A 84 -0.78 -15.21 -13.25
N LYS A 85 0.03 -14.38 -13.92
CA LYS A 85 1.38 -14.01 -13.48
C LYS A 85 1.37 -12.65 -12.77
N GLY A 86 1.90 -11.62 -13.43
CA GLY A 86 1.91 -10.26 -12.92
C GLY A 86 0.89 -9.37 -13.61
N VAL A 87 0.49 -8.32 -12.91
CA VAL A 87 -0.35 -7.23 -13.41
C VAL A 87 0.47 -5.96 -13.43
N LEU A 88 0.32 -5.16 -14.50
CA LEU A 88 1.02 -3.88 -14.68
C LEU A 88 2.54 -4.01 -14.52
N LEU A 89 3.09 -5.14 -14.99
CA LEU A 89 4.53 -5.33 -15.02
C LEU A 89 5.16 -4.29 -15.93
N GLU A 90 6.37 -3.85 -15.57
CA GLU A 90 7.08 -2.81 -16.29
C GLU A 90 7.46 -3.28 -17.70
N ASP A 91 6.78 -2.72 -18.70
CA ASP A 91 7.17 -2.79 -20.10
C ASP A 91 7.64 -1.42 -20.57
N LYS A 92 8.91 -1.34 -21.04
CA LYS A 92 9.55 -0.05 -21.37
C LYS A 92 8.81 0.70 -22.48
N ASN A 93 8.30 -0.03 -23.48
CA ASN A 93 7.65 0.57 -24.65
C ASN A 93 6.25 1.08 -24.29
N ALA A 94 5.47 0.28 -23.56
CA ALA A 94 4.17 0.66 -23.03
C ALA A 94 4.30 1.85 -22.06
N ARG A 95 5.32 1.83 -21.19
CA ARG A 95 5.61 2.93 -20.25
C ARG A 95 5.91 4.23 -20.98
N MET A 96 6.79 4.21 -22.00
CA MET A 96 7.08 5.42 -22.76
C MET A 96 5.88 5.96 -23.52
N SER A 97 5.06 5.07 -24.08
CA SER A 97 3.81 5.44 -24.74
C SER A 97 2.86 6.11 -23.75
N PHE A 98 2.74 5.57 -22.53
CA PHE A 98 1.86 6.10 -21.48
C PHE A 98 2.34 7.44 -20.92
N ILE A 99 3.66 7.64 -20.76
CA ILE A 99 4.24 8.94 -20.37
C ILE A 99 3.94 9.99 -21.43
N THR A 100 4.17 9.66 -22.70
CA THR A 100 3.91 10.58 -23.82
C THR A 100 2.44 10.96 -23.89
N PHE A 101 1.55 9.99 -23.68
CA PHE A 101 0.11 10.19 -23.56
C PHE A 101 -0.23 11.16 -22.41
N CYS A 102 0.33 10.95 -21.21
CA CYS A 102 0.04 11.77 -20.03
C CYS A 102 0.71 13.17 -20.02
N ASN A 103 1.72 13.40 -20.86
CA ASN A 103 2.34 14.72 -21.01
C ASN A 103 1.46 15.69 -21.81
N GLN A 104 0.51 15.18 -22.62
CA GLN A 104 -0.42 16.03 -23.36
C GLN A 104 -1.46 16.65 -22.43
N LYS A 105 -1.54 17.99 -22.37
CA LYS A 105 -2.48 18.72 -21.50
C LYS A 105 -3.94 18.27 -21.63
N LEU A 106 -4.37 17.90 -22.85
CA LEU A 106 -5.74 17.43 -23.11
C LEU A 106 -6.03 16.06 -22.46
N LEU A 107 -5.01 15.22 -22.27
CA LEU A 107 -5.12 13.85 -21.76
C LEU A 107 -4.76 13.75 -20.27
N GLN A 108 -4.17 14.78 -19.67
CA GLN A 108 -3.88 14.82 -18.23
C GLN A 108 -5.09 14.48 -17.34
N PRO A 109 -6.33 14.93 -17.63
CA PRO A 109 -7.50 14.53 -16.84
C PRO A 109 -7.70 13.00 -16.81
N LEU A 110 -7.49 12.31 -17.93
CA LEU A 110 -7.61 10.85 -18.02
C LEU A 110 -6.53 10.14 -17.20
N CYS A 111 -5.29 10.64 -17.27
CA CYS A 111 -4.20 10.10 -16.47
C CYS A 111 -4.40 10.33 -14.97
N SER A 112 -4.96 11.49 -14.60
CA SER A 112 -5.32 11.77 -13.21
C SER A 112 -6.40 10.81 -12.71
N GLU A 113 -7.40 10.51 -13.53
CA GLU A 113 -8.47 9.58 -13.17
C GLU A 113 -7.95 8.14 -13.06
N PHE A 114 -7.08 7.73 -13.98
CA PHE A 114 -6.43 6.43 -13.89
C PHE A 114 -5.65 6.28 -12.57
N MET A 115 -4.94 7.33 -12.12
CA MET A 115 -4.29 7.33 -10.80
C MET A 115 -5.28 7.34 -9.64
N SER A 116 -6.41 8.05 -9.78
CA SER A 116 -7.49 8.05 -8.78
C SER A 116 -7.98 6.66 -8.47
N LEU A 117 -8.02 5.76 -9.46
CA LEU A 117 -8.46 4.38 -9.26
C LEU A 117 -7.65 3.73 -8.13
N TRP A 118 -6.32 3.77 -8.20
CA TRP A 118 -5.46 3.00 -7.32
C TRP A 118 -5.34 3.54 -5.89
N ALA A 119 -5.27 4.86 -5.73
CA ALA A 119 -4.94 5.48 -4.43
C ALA A 119 -5.81 6.71 -4.10
N GLY A 120 -6.78 7.06 -4.95
CA GLY A 120 -7.47 8.34 -4.90
C GLY A 120 -6.60 9.49 -5.44
N PHE A 121 -7.23 10.52 -6.00
CA PHE A 121 -6.53 11.68 -6.56
C PHE A 121 -7.15 12.97 -6.02
N ASN A 122 -6.36 13.75 -5.29
CA ASN A 122 -6.75 15.09 -4.87
C ASN A 122 -6.06 16.14 -5.75
N LYS A 123 -6.81 16.66 -6.75
CA LYS A 123 -6.32 17.67 -7.71
C LYS A 123 -5.80 18.94 -7.04
N LYS A 124 -6.32 19.31 -5.85
CA LYS A 124 -5.89 20.52 -5.13
C LYS A 124 -4.52 20.37 -4.48
N ASN A 125 -4.14 19.14 -4.11
CA ASN A 125 -2.91 18.86 -3.38
C ASN A 125 -1.83 18.23 -4.26
N MET A 126 -2.10 18.00 -5.55
CA MET A 126 -1.13 17.45 -6.49
C MET A 126 -0.63 18.47 -7.49
N ASN A 127 0.68 18.40 -7.77
CA ASN A 127 1.29 19.20 -8.81
C ASN A 127 1.00 18.57 -10.19
N MET A 128 -0.04 19.07 -10.86
CA MET A 128 -0.48 18.59 -12.17
C MET A 128 0.60 18.70 -13.26
N SER A 129 1.52 19.66 -13.13
CA SER A 129 2.64 19.81 -14.05
C SER A 129 3.68 18.70 -13.95
N ARG A 130 3.59 17.83 -12.93
CA ARG A 130 4.46 16.66 -12.73
C ARG A 130 3.75 15.32 -12.91
N LEU A 131 2.55 15.33 -13.47
CA LEU A 131 1.76 14.12 -13.66
C LEU A 131 2.51 13.09 -14.50
N ASP A 132 3.18 13.52 -15.56
CA ASP A 132 4.06 12.69 -16.39
C ASP A 132 5.12 11.93 -15.58
N VAL A 133 5.75 12.58 -14.60
CA VAL A 133 6.74 11.95 -13.71
C VAL A 133 6.07 10.92 -12.79
N TYR A 134 4.89 11.22 -12.23
CA TYR A 134 4.15 10.27 -11.40
C TYR A 134 3.74 9.03 -12.20
N MET A 135 3.22 9.24 -13.42
CA MET A 135 2.80 8.18 -14.33
C MET A 135 3.96 7.37 -14.89
N ALA A 136 5.15 7.97 -14.98
CA ALA A 136 6.35 7.21 -15.29
C ALA A 136 6.57 6.18 -14.18
N HIS A 137 6.63 6.58 -12.92
CA HIS A 137 7.06 5.71 -11.83
C HIS A 137 5.94 4.90 -11.15
N ALA A 138 4.68 5.09 -11.50
CA ALA A 138 3.57 4.35 -10.93
C ALA A 138 2.52 4.01 -11.98
N PRO A 139 1.94 2.79 -11.96
CA PRO A 139 2.24 1.67 -11.06
C PRO A 139 3.49 0.84 -11.47
N THR A 140 4.24 0.30 -10.50
CA THR A 140 5.42 -0.58 -10.72
C THR A 140 5.09 -2.07 -10.80
N GLY A 141 3.80 -2.41 -10.88
CA GLY A 141 3.31 -3.77 -11.03
C GLY A 141 3.24 -4.57 -9.72
N SER A 142 2.50 -5.69 -9.78
CA SER A 142 2.37 -6.64 -8.67
C SER A 142 2.01 -8.03 -9.21
N SER A 143 1.90 -9.03 -8.33
CA SER A 143 1.40 -10.35 -8.73
C SER A 143 -0.13 -10.41 -8.69
N ILE A 144 -0.72 -11.21 -9.58
CA ILE A 144 -2.16 -11.51 -9.54
C ILE A 144 -2.53 -12.13 -8.19
N GLN A 145 -1.65 -12.94 -7.63
CA GLN A 145 -1.84 -13.52 -6.30
C GLN A 145 -1.96 -12.44 -5.22
N ASN A 146 -1.16 -11.37 -5.26
CA ASN A 146 -1.28 -10.27 -4.32
C ASN A 146 -2.62 -9.53 -4.47
N MET A 147 -3.05 -9.29 -5.71
CA MET A 147 -4.36 -8.68 -5.98
C MET A 147 -5.52 -9.55 -5.47
N LEU A 148 -5.45 -10.87 -5.66
CA LEU A 148 -6.43 -11.82 -5.12
C LEU A 148 -6.37 -11.95 -3.61
N HIS A 149 -5.20 -11.75 -2.99
CA HIS A 149 -5.03 -11.81 -1.54
C HIS A 149 -5.65 -10.59 -0.85
N ILE A 150 -5.52 -9.40 -1.44
CA ILE A 150 -6.16 -8.18 -0.93
C ILE A 150 -7.68 -8.36 -0.79
N LYS A 151 -8.33 -9.04 -1.76
CA LYS A 151 -9.75 -9.41 -1.69
C LYS A 151 -10.09 -10.29 -0.47
N GLN A 152 -9.13 -11.09 0.02
CA GLN A 152 -9.34 -12.01 1.14
C GLN A 152 -9.14 -11.34 2.51
N VAL A 153 -8.64 -10.10 2.57
CA VAL A 153 -8.44 -9.37 3.82
C VAL A 153 -9.82 -9.12 4.45
N PRO A 154 -10.16 -9.79 5.56
CA PRO A 154 -11.52 -9.74 6.11
C PRO A 154 -11.90 -8.34 6.59
N SER A 155 -13.20 -8.12 6.77
CA SER A 155 -13.70 -7.17 7.77
C SER A 155 -13.08 -7.52 9.13
N LEU A 156 -12.02 -6.83 9.55
CA LEU A 156 -11.38 -7.07 10.85
C LEU A 156 -12.27 -6.49 11.96
N SER A 157 -13.37 -7.20 12.25
CA SER A 157 -14.28 -6.89 13.34
C SER A 157 -14.01 -7.71 14.60
N GLN A 158 -13.07 -8.67 14.60
CA GLN A 158 -12.95 -9.62 15.73
C GLN A 158 -11.54 -9.85 16.30
N ARG A 159 -10.44 -9.43 15.65
CA ARG A 159 -9.07 -9.59 16.23
C ARG A 159 -8.33 -8.30 16.55
N VAL A 160 -8.79 -7.15 16.06
CA VAL A 160 -8.08 -5.88 16.25
C VAL A 160 -8.35 -5.28 17.65
N ASN A 161 -9.48 -5.59 18.31
CA ASN A 161 -9.71 -5.11 19.68
C ASN A 161 -8.68 -5.64 20.68
N SER A 162 -8.05 -6.80 20.44
CA SER A 162 -6.96 -7.29 21.28
C SER A 162 -5.59 -6.66 20.92
N LEU A 163 -5.35 -6.36 19.63
CA LEU A 163 -4.07 -5.84 19.14
C LEU A 163 -3.93 -4.32 19.29
N LEU A 164 -5.01 -3.54 19.08
CA LEU A 164 -5.01 -2.11 19.40
C LEU A 164 -4.76 -1.91 20.90
N VAL A 165 -5.43 -2.69 21.75
CA VAL A 165 -5.21 -2.65 23.21
C VAL A 165 -3.75 -3.01 23.54
N SER A 166 -3.15 -4.01 22.88
CA SER A 166 -1.75 -4.38 23.16
C SER A 166 -0.73 -3.34 22.69
N MET A 167 -1.02 -2.58 21.62
CA MET A 167 -0.17 -1.47 21.17
C MET A 167 -0.37 -0.19 21.99
N THR A 168 -1.57 0.05 22.54
CA THR A 168 -1.83 1.18 23.45
C THR A 168 -1.31 0.92 24.87
N VAL A 169 -1.22 -0.34 25.31
CA VAL A 169 -0.75 -0.71 26.67
C VAL A 169 0.78 -0.54 26.84
N LYS A 170 1.55 -0.32 25.77
CA LYS A 170 2.96 0.09 25.84
C LYS A 170 3.15 1.60 25.63
N GLY A 171 2.54 2.40 26.50
CA GLY A 171 3.13 3.67 26.95
C GLY A 171 3.04 4.91 26.07
N LEU A 172 1.96 5.11 25.31
CA LEU A 172 1.64 6.41 24.72
C LEU A 172 0.22 6.81 25.14
N ASN A 173 0.12 7.88 25.95
CA ASN A 173 -1.17 8.48 26.32
C ASN A 173 -1.95 8.84 25.03
N PRO A 174 -3.25 8.52 24.96
CA PRO A 174 -4.05 8.88 23.80
C PRO A 174 -4.14 10.42 23.68
N PRO A 175 -3.98 11.00 22.49
CA PRO A 175 -4.35 12.40 22.29
C PRO A 175 -5.86 12.52 22.51
N SER A 176 -6.24 13.54 23.28
CA SER A 176 -7.60 13.95 23.56
C SER A 176 -8.51 13.91 22.34
N GLN A 177 -9.74 13.40 22.50
CA GLN A 177 -10.78 13.19 21.49
C GLN A 177 -11.37 14.48 20.87
N HIS A 178 -10.56 15.52 20.66
CA HIS A 178 -10.97 16.78 20.07
C HIS A 178 -10.06 17.15 18.89
N ALA A 179 -10.08 16.34 17.83
CA ALA A 179 -9.51 16.71 16.54
C ALA A 179 -10.07 15.84 15.41
N CYS A 180 -11.39 15.80 15.28
CA CYS A 180 -12.06 15.39 14.05
C CYS A 180 -13.12 16.46 13.72
N LEU A 181 -12.69 17.49 12.99
CA LEU A 181 -13.50 18.30 12.09
C LEU A 181 -12.73 18.42 10.78
#